data_AF-A0A0G2I657-F1
#
_entry.id   AF-A0A0G2I657-F1
#
_cell.length_a   1.000
_cell.length_b   1.000
_cell.length_c   1.000
_cell.angle_alpha   90.00
_cell.angle_beta   90.00
_cell.angle_gamma   90.00
#
_symmetry.space_group_name_H-M   'P 1'
#
loop_
_entity.id
_entity.type
_entity.pdbx_description
1 polymer ?
#
loop_
_entity_poly.entity_id
_entity_poly.type
_entity_poly.pdbx_seq_one_letter_code
_entity_poly.pdbx_strand_id
1 'polypeptide(L)'
;MKAQAVYRQEIDNEEKGEPALILAADTIVVDLTATGGARILEKPRSEAQHIAMLKMLRDAGDHMVYTAMAAMVPLKSARDPGYALETMVEESIVRFDPTITDDLILAYVRTREGVDKAGGYGMQGLGSILVERIEGSYDNVIGLPLRATLKLIEKVMAIGDDEELLDGEAAEVDQGEETE
;
A
#
# COMPACT_ATOMS: atom_id res chain seq x y z
N MET A 1 8.42 0.28 11.62
CA MET A 1 7.65 0.58 10.38
C MET A 1 8.42 1.57 9.49
N LYS A 2 8.15 1.67 8.17
CA LYS A 2 8.82 2.62 7.26
C LYS A 2 8.75 4.07 7.74
N ALA A 3 7.56 4.52 8.16
CA ALA A 3 7.34 5.88 8.67
C ALA A 3 8.24 6.20 9.87
N GLN A 4 8.26 5.35 10.90
CA GLN A 4 9.12 5.51 12.08
C GLN A 4 10.62 5.51 11.77
N ALA A 5 11.06 4.79 10.73
CA ALA A 5 12.45 4.82 10.30
C ALA A 5 12.82 6.19 9.72
N VAL A 6 11.93 6.79 8.91
CA VAL A 6 12.09 8.15 8.38
C VAL A 6 12.07 9.17 9.51
N TYR A 7 11.15 9.06 10.47
CA TYR A 7 11.09 9.98 11.61
C TYR A 7 12.37 10.00 12.42
N ARG A 8 12.88 8.83 12.83
CA ARG A 8 14.14 8.74 13.58
C ARG A 8 15.33 9.32 12.83
N GLN A 9 15.27 9.34 11.50
CA GLN A 9 16.34 9.90 10.66
C GLN A 9 16.21 11.42 10.49
N GLU A 10 14.99 11.94 10.37
CA GLU A 10 14.76 13.32 9.93
C GLU A 10 14.29 14.27 11.06
N ILE A 11 13.93 13.78 12.25
CA ILE A 11 13.41 14.61 13.36
C ILE A 11 14.39 15.72 13.78
N ASP A 12 15.68 15.41 13.86
CA ASP A 12 16.75 16.33 14.25
C ASP A 12 17.55 16.82 13.03
N ASN A 13 16.95 16.87 11.84
CA ASN A 13 17.66 17.28 10.63
C ASN A 13 17.90 18.81 10.63
N GLU A 14 19.11 19.24 11.00
CA GLU A 14 19.48 20.67 11.06
C GLU A 14 19.38 21.42 9.72
N GLU A 15 19.53 20.72 8.59
CA GLU A 15 19.49 21.35 7.25
C GLU A 15 18.06 21.56 6.76
N LYS A 16 17.18 20.57 6.96
CA LYS A 16 15.79 20.60 6.48
C LYS A 16 14.78 21.08 7.52
N GLY A 17 15.16 21.06 8.79
CA GLY A 17 14.25 21.19 9.92
C GLY A 17 13.42 19.92 10.16
N GLU A 18 12.68 19.95 11.26
CA GLU A 18 11.74 18.89 11.66
C GLU A 18 10.63 18.70 10.59
N PRO A 19 10.30 17.45 10.23
CA PRO A 19 9.28 17.18 9.22
C PRO A 19 7.87 17.49 9.75
N ALA A 20 7.11 18.33 9.04
CA ALA A 20 5.72 18.63 9.42
C ALA A 20 4.77 17.42 9.32
N LEU A 21 5.05 16.51 8.39
CA LEU A 21 4.26 15.31 8.13
C LEU A 21 5.14 14.26 7.44
N ILE A 22 5.01 13.01 7.87
CA ILE A 22 5.63 11.85 7.25
C ILE A 22 4.52 10.93 6.73
N LEU A 23 4.60 10.60 5.44
CA LEU A 23 3.74 9.61 4.80
C LEU A 23 4.58 8.41 4.37
N ALA A 24 4.06 7.22 4.63
CA ALA A 24 4.59 5.98 4.09
C ALA A 24 3.46 5.13 3.53
N ALA A 25 3.74 4.41 2.45
CA ALA A 25 2.82 3.43 1.88
C ALA A 25 3.55 2.12 1.53
N ASP A 26 2.79 1.04 1.51
CA ASP A 26 3.23 -0.26 1.02
C ASP A 26 2.07 -0.98 0.33
N THR A 27 2.31 -1.47 -0.88
CA THR A 27 1.27 -2.06 -1.73
C THR A 27 1.60 -3.51 -2.02
N ILE A 28 0.62 -4.38 -1.78
CA ILE A 28 0.70 -5.81 -2.09
C ILE A 28 -0.41 -6.22 -3.05
N VAL A 29 -0.10 -7.23 -3.86
CA VAL A 29 -1.08 -7.90 -4.71
C VAL A 29 -1.32 -9.29 -4.14
N VAL A 30 -2.57 -9.73 -4.07
CA VAL A 30 -2.96 -11.01 -3.47
C VAL A 30 -3.80 -11.81 -4.44
N ASP A 31 -3.32 -13.01 -4.74
CA ASP A 31 -4.07 -14.04 -5.46
C ASP A 31 -4.96 -14.80 -4.47
N LEU A 32 -6.27 -14.79 -4.70
CA LEU A 32 -7.27 -15.46 -3.85
C LEU A 32 -7.52 -16.92 -4.27
N THR A 33 -6.98 -17.35 -5.40
CA THR A 33 -7.28 -18.65 -6.02
C THR A 33 -6.28 -19.75 -5.68
N ALA A 34 -5.19 -19.40 -5.00
CA ALA A 34 -4.13 -20.34 -4.66
C ALA A 34 -4.64 -21.49 -3.76
N THR A 35 -4.20 -22.72 -4.08
CA THR A 35 -4.52 -23.92 -3.29
C THR A 35 -3.88 -23.79 -1.91
N GLY A 36 -4.70 -23.62 -0.87
CA GLY A 36 -4.24 -23.39 0.50
C GLY A 36 -4.55 -21.99 1.07
N GLY A 37 -5.22 -21.12 0.30
CA GLY A 37 -5.68 -19.81 0.74
C GLY A 37 -5.02 -18.66 -0.02
N ALA A 38 -5.25 -17.43 0.45
CA ALA A 38 -4.72 -16.23 -0.19
C ALA A 38 -3.18 -16.23 -0.24
N ARG A 39 -2.61 -15.87 -1.40
CA ARG A 39 -1.17 -15.80 -1.63
C ARG A 39 -0.73 -14.39 -2.02
N ILE A 40 0.19 -13.80 -1.24
CA ILE A 40 0.84 -12.54 -1.59
C ILE A 40 1.75 -12.75 -2.80
N LEU A 41 1.60 -11.90 -3.81
CA LEU A 41 2.42 -11.86 -5.01
C LEU A 41 3.49 -10.78 -4.87
N GLU A 42 4.71 -11.22 -4.58
CA GLU A 42 5.89 -10.36 -4.60
C GLU A 42 6.30 -9.97 -6.03
N LYS A 43 7.42 -9.25 -6.15
CA LYS A 43 8.06 -8.93 -7.42
C LYS A 43 8.54 -10.23 -8.11
N PRO A 44 8.43 -10.35 -9.44
CA PRO A 44 8.98 -11.49 -10.15
C PRO A 44 10.51 -11.50 -10.08
N ARG A 45 11.10 -12.66 -9.77
CA ARG A 45 12.55 -12.87 -9.60
C ARG A 45 13.24 -13.32 -10.89
N SER A 46 12.48 -13.69 -11.91
CA SER A 46 12.97 -14.06 -13.24
C SER A 46 11.91 -13.81 -14.31
N GLU A 47 12.33 -13.75 -15.58
CA GLU A 47 11.42 -13.61 -16.72
C GLU A 47 10.39 -14.75 -16.79
N ALA A 48 10.84 -15.99 -16.55
CA ALA A 48 9.94 -17.15 -16.51
C ALA A 48 8.90 -17.03 -15.39
N GLN A 49 9.30 -16.55 -14.21
CA GLN A 49 8.36 -16.30 -13.11
C GLN A 49 7.40 -15.17 -13.46
N HIS A 50 7.88 -14.12 -14.13
CA HIS A 50 7.08 -12.97 -14.55
C HIS A 50 5.96 -13.41 -15.51
N ILE A 51 6.30 -14.18 -16.54
CA ILE A 51 5.33 -14.73 -17.50
C ILE A 51 4.31 -15.63 -16.78
N ALA A 52 4.78 -16.54 -15.92
CA ALA A 52 3.90 -17.45 -15.19
C ALA A 52 2.93 -16.69 -14.26
N MET A 53 3.40 -15.62 -13.61
CA MET A 53 2.60 -14.78 -12.73
C MET A 53 1.50 -14.05 -13.51
N LEU A 54 1.82 -13.43 -14.65
CA LEU A 54 0.82 -12.71 -15.45
C LEU A 54 -0.22 -13.64 -16.08
N LYS A 55 0.19 -14.84 -16.51
CA LYS A 55 -0.74 -15.87 -16.97
C LYS A 55 -1.67 -16.32 -15.86
N MET A 56 -1.12 -16.57 -14.67
CA MET A 56 -1.92 -16.94 -13.50
C MET A 56 -2.95 -15.86 -13.17
N LEU A 57 -2.57 -14.58 -13.14
CA LEU A 57 -3.51 -13.49 -12.89
C LEU A 57 -4.61 -13.39 -13.95
N ARG A 58 -4.26 -13.53 -15.24
CA ARG A 58 -5.23 -13.59 -16.34
C ARG A 58 -6.22 -14.76 -16.18
N ASP A 59 -5.70 -15.94 -15.85
CA ASP A 59 -6.47 -17.18 -15.84
C ASP A 59 -7.31 -17.35 -14.54
N ALA A 60 -6.91 -16.71 -13.44
CA ALA A 60 -7.55 -16.79 -12.12
C ALA A 60 -8.79 -15.89 -11.98
N GLY A 61 -8.86 -14.79 -12.74
CA GLY A 61 -9.97 -13.82 -12.69
C GLY A 61 -9.63 -12.60 -11.83
N ASP A 62 -10.26 -12.47 -10.66
CA ASP A 62 -10.06 -11.33 -9.76
C ASP A 62 -8.87 -11.56 -8.83
N HIS A 63 -8.05 -10.52 -8.65
CA HIS A 63 -7.04 -10.44 -7.61
C HIS A 63 -7.20 -9.16 -6.80
N MET A 64 -6.71 -9.18 -5.56
CA MET A 64 -6.82 -8.06 -4.64
C MET A 64 -5.54 -7.22 -4.67
N VAL A 65 -5.70 -5.91 -4.54
CA VAL A 65 -4.61 -4.97 -4.28
C VAL A 65 -4.89 -4.24 -2.98
N TYR A 66 -3.95 -4.31 -2.06
CA TYR A 66 -4.01 -3.65 -0.77
C TYR A 66 -2.89 -2.63 -0.69
N THR A 67 -3.20 -1.38 -0.33
CA THR A 67 -2.19 -0.40 0.06
C THR A 67 -2.38 -0.02 1.52
N ALA A 68 -1.40 -0.38 2.34
CA ALA A 68 -1.29 0.11 3.71
C ALA A 68 -0.60 1.48 3.69
N MET A 69 -1.18 2.44 4.41
CA MET A 69 -0.67 3.79 4.57
C MET A 69 -0.41 4.07 6.04
N ALA A 70 0.61 4.89 6.30
CA ALA A 70 0.89 5.47 7.59
C ALA A 70 1.11 6.97 7.44
N ALA A 71 0.42 7.78 8.24
CA ALA A 71 0.64 9.21 8.37
C ALA A 71 1.10 9.52 9.79
N MET A 72 2.12 10.36 9.92
CA MET A 72 2.73 10.65 11.21
C MET A 72 3.15 12.11 11.28
N VAL A 73 2.86 12.75 12.41
CA VAL A 73 3.21 14.15 12.67
C VAL A 73 3.95 14.23 13.99
N PRO A 74 5.05 14.99 14.09
CA PRO A 74 5.68 15.25 15.37
C PRO A 74 4.76 16.03 16.31
N LEU A 75 4.83 15.74 17.60
CA LEU A 75 4.11 16.47 18.63
C LEU A 75 4.96 17.64 19.11
N LYS A 76 4.31 18.76 19.39
CA LYS A 76 4.98 19.92 20.03
C LYS A 76 5.30 19.65 21.51
N SER A 77 4.56 18.76 22.15
CA SER A 77 4.82 18.36 23.53
C SER A 77 5.98 17.37 23.61
N ALA A 78 6.69 17.39 24.74
CA ALA A 78 7.75 16.43 25.04
C ALA A 78 7.21 15.04 25.46
N ARG A 79 5.99 14.67 25.05
CA ARG A 79 5.40 13.35 25.34
C ARG A 79 6.12 12.29 24.51
N ASP A 80 6.41 11.14 25.09
CA ASP A 80 6.88 9.96 24.34
C ASP A 80 5.69 9.31 23.60
N PRO A 81 5.79 8.91 22.32
CA PRO A 81 7.02 8.80 21.50
C PRO A 81 7.38 10.06 20.67
N GLY A 82 6.76 11.21 20.96
CA GLY A 82 7.03 12.49 20.30
C GLY A 82 6.29 12.68 18.97
N TYR A 83 5.37 11.78 18.62
CA TYR A 83 4.60 11.85 17.40
C TYR A 83 3.19 11.27 17.57
N ALA A 84 2.25 11.74 16.76
CA ALA A 84 0.99 11.04 16.50
C ALA A 84 1.13 10.19 15.23
N LEU A 85 0.55 8.99 15.21
CA LEU A 85 0.65 8.04 14.10
C LEU A 85 -0.71 7.43 13.82
N GLU A 86 -1.13 7.53 12.57
CA GLU A 86 -2.35 6.91 12.06
C GLU A 86 -2.04 5.97 10.91
N THR A 87 -2.84 4.90 10.80
CA THR A 87 -2.69 3.92 9.71
C THR A 87 -4.03 3.58 9.10
N MET A 88 -4.02 3.23 7.81
CA MET A 88 -5.22 2.82 7.07
C MET A 88 -4.83 1.88 5.95
N VAL A 89 -5.73 0.97 5.59
CA VAL A 89 -5.58 0.08 4.43
C VAL A 89 -6.72 0.37 3.46
N GLU A 90 -6.37 0.57 2.18
CA GLU A 90 -7.33 0.63 1.09
C GLU A 90 -7.25 -0.66 0.27
N GLU A 91 -8.41 -1.14 -0.16
CA GLU A 91 -8.55 -2.39 -0.91
C GLU A 91 -9.14 -2.09 -2.29
N SER A 92 -8.70 -2.83 -3.30
CA SER A 92 -9.28 -2.79 -4.64
C SER A 92 -9.20 -4.15 -5.31
N ILE A 93 -10.23 -4.48 -6.08
CA ILE A 93 -10.27 -5.68 -6.90
C ILE A 93 -9.83 -5.29 -8.30
N VAL A 94 -8.93 -6.08 -8.89
CA VAL A 94 -8.50 -5.91 -10.27
C VAL A 94 -8.78 -7.21 -11.01
N ARG A 95 -9.28 -7.09 -12.24
CA ARG A 95 -9.45 -8.21 -13.15
C ARG A 95 -8.62 -8.00 -14.40
N PHE A 96 -7.83 -9.00 -14.75
CA PHE A 96 -7.15 -9.02 -16.04
C PHE A 96 -8.11 -9.42 -17.16
N ASP A 97 -7.90 -8.87 -18.36
CA ASP A 97 -8.71 -9.26 -19.53
C ASP A 97 -8.42 -10.72 -19.91
N PRO A 98 -9.42 -11.62 -19.81
CA PRO A 98 -9.21 -13.04 -20.07
C PRO A 98 -8.86 -13.34 -21.55
N THR A 99 -9.05 -12.37 -22.45
CA THR A 99 -8.73 -12.50 -23.88
C THR A 99 -7.28 -12.19 -24.22
N ILE A 100 -6.47 -11.73 -23.25
CA ILE A 100 -5.05 -11.45 -23.42
C ILE A 100 -4.29 -12.69 -23.88
N THR A 101 -3.60 -12.56 -25.00
CA THR A 101 -2.80 -13.65 -25.56
C THR A 101 -1.48 -13.82 -24.83
N ASP A 102 -0.93 -15.03 -24.90
CA ASP A 102 0.42 -15.31 -24.39
C ASP A 102 1.48 -14.43 -25.07
N ASP A 103 1.31 -14.13 -26.37
CA ASP A 103 2.21 -13.24 -27.11
C ASP A 103 2.21 -11.81 -26.57
N LEU A 104 1.03 -11.30 -26.16
CA LEU A 104 0.93 -9.99 -25.53
C LEU A 104 1.59 -9.97 -24.15
N ILE A 105 1.45 -11.03 -23.36
CA ILE A 105 2.15 -11.19 -22.08
C ILE A 105 3.66 -11.20 -22.30
N LEU A 106 4.15 -11.97 -23.26
CA LEU A 106 5.57 -12.02 -23.61
C LEU A 106 6.09 -10.65 -24.07
N ALA A 107 5.31 -9.93 -24.89
CA ALA A 107 5.64 -8.58 -25.32
C ALA A 107 5.72 -7.61 -24.13
N TYR A 108 4.76 -7.67 -23.20
CA TYR A 108 4.77 -6.85 -21.98
C TYR A 108 5.98 -7.15 -21.10
N VAL A 109 6.30 -8.42 -20.84
CA VAL A 109 7.46 -8.82 -20.03
C VAL A 109 8.76 -8.28 -20.63
N ARG A 110 8.90 -8.25 -21.96
CA ARG A 110 10.07 -7.68 -22.64
C ARG A 110 10.25 -6.17 -22.43
N THR A 111 9.18 -5.44 -22.10
CA THR A 111 9.28 -4.01 -21.74
C THR A 111 9.98 -3.80 -20.39
N ARG A 112 10.01 -4.86 -19.55
CA ARG A 112 10.52 -4.86 -18.17
C ARG A 112 9.75 -3.94 -17.22
N GLU A 113 8.62 -3.36 -17.63
CA GLU A 113 7.86 -2.41 -16.82
C GLU A 113 7.39 -3.01 -15.49
N GLY A 114 7.04 -4.29 -15.47
CA GLY A 114 6.53 -4.98 -14.28
C GLY A 114 7.59 -5.58 -13.35
N VAL A 115 8.88 -5.53 -13.69
CA VAL A 115 9.93 -6.31 -12.99
C VAL A 115 10.09 -5.88 -11.52
N ASP A 116 9.86 -4.62 -11.21
CA ASP A 116 10.01 -4.05 -9.87
C ASP A 116 8.71 -3.89 -9.10
N LYS A 117 7.60 -4.47 -9.60
CA LYS A 117 6.24 -4.30 -9.08
C LYS A 117 5.65 -5.59 -8.54
N ALA A 118 4.90 -5.48 -7.44
CA ALA A 118 4.11 -6.60 -6.91
C ALA A 118 3.11 -7.06 -7.98
N GLY A 119 2.90 -8.37 -8.12
CA GLY A 119 2.06 -8.94 -9.18
C GLY A 119 2.62 -8.80 -10.61
N GLY A 120 3.78 -8.16 -10.79
CA GLY A 120 4.47 -8.10 -12.07
C GLY A 120 3.83 -7.18 -13.11
N TYR A 121 2.98 -6.21 -12.74
CA TYR A 121 2.42 -5.25 -13.70
C TYR A 121 2.36 -3.83 -13.13
N GLY A 122 2.28 -2.83 -14.02
CA GLY A 122 2.18 -1.41 -13.65
C GLY A 122 0.93 -0.77 -14.22
N MET A 123 0.05 -0.25 -13.36
CA MET A 123 -1.21 0.36 -13.81
C MET A 123 -1.00 1.70 -14.55
N GLN A 124 0.03 2.47 -14.20
CA GLN A 124 0.32 3.78 -14.80
C GLN A 124 1.01 3.70 -16.17
N GLY A 125 1.25 2.48 -16.70
CA GLY A 125 2.01 2.25 -17.93
C GLY A 125 1.32 1.29 -18.90
N LEU A 126 2.12 0.57 -19.68
CA LEU A 126 1.66 -0.47 -20.61
C LEU A 126 0.92 -1.58 -19.88
N GLY A 127 1.16 -1.80 -18.58
CA GLY A 127 0.44 -2.80 -17.80
C GLY A 127 -1.07 -2.55 -17.71
N SER A 128 -1.53 -1.32 -17.96
CA SER A 128 -2.97 -0.99 -18.07
C SER A 128 -3.68 -1.77 -19.17
N ILE A 129 -2.98 -2.17 -20.24
CA ILE A 129 -3.56 -2.99 -21.33
C ILE A 129 -3.90 -4.40 -20.85
N LEU A 130 -3.36 -4.83 -19.70
CA LEU A 130 -3.62 -6.15 -19.14
C LEU A 130 -4.92 -6.20 -18.33
N VAL A 131 -5.51 -5.05 -18.00
CA VAL A 131 -6.61 -4.91 -17.04
C VAL A 131 -7.93 -4.69 -17.78
N GLU A 132 -8.92 -5.52 -17.49
CA GLU A 132 -10.30 -5.34 -17.98
C GLU A 132 -11.05 -4.31 -17.13
N ARG A 133 -10.95 -4.43 -15.81
CA ARG A 133 -11.72 -3.62 -14.85
C ARG A 133 -11.05 -3.54 -13.49
N ILE A 134 -11.41 -2.49 -12.76
CA ILE A 134 -11.05 -2.26 -11.37
C ILE A 134 -12.33 -1.97 -10.60
N GLU A 135 -12.52 -2.62 -9.46
CA GLU A 135 -13.50 -2.23 -8.45
C GLU A 135 -12.77 -1.64 -7.24
N GLY A 136 -13.08 -0.39 -6.90
CA GLY A 136 -12.37 0.35 -5.85
C GLY A 136 -11.56 1.52 -6.41
N SER A 137 -10.44 1.82 -5.76
CA SER A 137 -9.60 2.99 -6.03
C SER A 137 -8.52 2.68 -7.06
N TYR A 138 -8.53 3.41 -8.19
CA TYR A 138 -7.50 3.27 -9.23
C TYR A 138 -6.10 3.66 -8.71
N ASP A 139 -6.05 4.73 -7.91
CA ASP A 139 -4.86 5.24 -7.25
C ASP A 139 -4.34 4.31 -6.14
N ASN A 140 -5.19 3.48 -5.52
CA ASN A 140 -4.76 2.35 -4.69
C ASN A 140 -3.95 1.35 -5.50
N VAL A 141 -4.40 1.01 -6.72
CA VAL A 141 -3.70 0.05 -7.60
C VAL A 141 -2.37 0.62 -8.09
N ILE A 142 -2.25 1.94 -8.22
CA ILE A 142 -0.96 2.60 -8.48
C ILE A 142 -0.02 2.52 -7.27
N GLY A 143 -0.58 2.61 -6.06
CA GLY A 143 0.14 2.43 -4.79
C GLY A 143 0.03 3.58 -3.80
N LEU A 144 -0.86 4.55 -4.03
CA LEU A 144 -1.20 5.57 -3.03
C LEU A 144 -2.65 6.04 -3.22
N PRO A 145 -3.62 5.54 -2.46
CA PRO A 145 -5.02 5.93 -2.57
C PRO A 145 -5.23 7.32 -1.97
N LEU A 146 -5.31 8.33 -2.81
CA LEU A 146 -5.22 9.75 -2.45
C LEU A 146 -6.36 10.20 -1.54
N ARG A 147 -7.59 9.73 -1.79
CA ARG A 147 -8.74 10.08 -0.93
C ARG A 147 -8.61 9.53 0.48
N ALA A 148 -8.16 8.28 0.60
CA ALA A 148 -7.93 7.64 1.88
C ALA A 148 -6.73 8.27 2.60
N THR A 149 -5.65 8.58 1.84
CA THR A 149 -4.47 9.30 2.32
C THR A 149 -4.86 10.68 2.89
N LEU A 150 -5.70 11.44 2.19
CA LEU A 150 -6.13 12.76 2.68
C LEU A 150 -6.89 12.65 4.01
N LYS A 151 -7.83 11.71 4.13
CA LYS A 151 -8.55 11.47 5.39
C LYS A 151 -7.60 11.07 6.52
N LEU A 152 -6.58 10.27 6.21
CA LEU A 152 -5.58 9.84 7.17
C LEU A 152 -4.74 11.04 7.67
N ILE A 153 -4.37 11.94 6.75
CA ILE A 153 -3.68 13.20 7.07
C ILE A 153 -4.57 14.06 7.97
N GLU A 154 -5.83 14.29 7.59
CA GLU A 154 -6.77 15.09 8.38
C GLU A 154 -6.90 14.54 9.81
N LYS A 155 -7.01 13.22 9.97
CA LYS A 155 -7.09 12.55 11.27
C LYS A 155 -5.83 12.78 12.11
N VAL A 156 -4.65 12.48 11.57
CA VAL A 156 -3.40 12.57 12.34
C VAL A 156 -3.03 14.02 12.68
N MET A 157 -3.35 14.97 11.80
CA MET A 157 -3.12 16.39 12.04
C MET A 157 -4.01 16.91 13.18
N ALA A 158 -5.27 16.47 13.24
CA ALA A 158 -6.16 16.83 14.34
C ALA A 158 -5.63 16.35 15.70
N ILE A 159 -5.06 15.14 15.75
CA ILE A 159 -4.42 14.60 16.96
C ILE A 159 -3.14 15.38 17.31
N GLY A 160 -2.35 15.77 16.31
CA GLY A 160 -1.12 16.55 16.52
C GLY A 160 -1.37 17.97 17.03
N ASP A 161 -2.51 18.57 16.67
CA ASP A 161 -2.90 19.92 17.09
C ASP A 161 -3.65 19.95 18.43
N ASP A 162 -4.25 18.84 18.87
CA ASP A 162 -5.05 18.74 20.09
C ASP A 162 -4.55 17.61 21.03
N GLU A 163 -3.75 18.00 22.02
CA GLU A 163 -3.12 17.08 22.98
C GLU A 163 -4.12 16.24 23.79
N GLU A 164 -5.39 16.64 23.90
CA GLU A 164 -6.43 15.88 24.62
C GLU A 164 -6.93 14.66 23.83
N LEU A 165 -6.85 14.68 22.49
CA LEU A 165 -7.27 13.57 21.64
C LEU A 165 -6.33 12.36 21.73
N LEU A 166 -5.08 12.57 22.12
CA LEU A 166 -4.09 11.50 22.33
C LEU A 166 -4.48 10.54 23.46
N ASP A 167 -5.20 11.03 24.47
CA ASP A 167 -5.58 10.24 25.65
C ASP A 167 -6.81 9.34 25.38
N GLY A 168 -7.60 9.65 24.34
CA GLY A 168 -8.82 8.90 23.97
C GLY A 168 -8.55 7.62 23.18
N GLU A 169 -7.56 7.61 22.29
CA GLU A 169 -7.25 6.43 21.46
C GLU A 169 -6.45 5.34 22.20
N ALA A 170 -5.63 5.73 23.19
CA ALA A 170 -4.95 4.77 24.06
C ALA A 170 -5.94 3.88 24.85
N ALA A 171 -7.16 4.38 25.10
CA ALA A 171 -8.22 3.64 25.78
C ALA A 171 -9.01 2.66 24.88
N GLU A 172 -8.91 2.79 23.55
CA GLU A 172 -9.55 1.87 22.59
C GLU A 172 -8.65 0.67 22.24
N VAL A 173 -7.32 0.84 22.28
CA VAL A 173 -6.37 -0.26 22.03
C VAL A 173 -6.35 -1.28 23.19
N ASP A 174 -6.62 -0.84 24.42
CA ASP A 174 -6.60 -1.69 25.62
C ASP A 174 -7.85 -2.60 25.76
N GLN A 175 -8.92 -2.32 25.01
CA GLN A 175 -10.17 -3.12 25.09
C GLN A 175 -10.19 -4.33 24.13
N GLY A 176 -9.11 -4.62 23.42
CA GLY A 176 -9.01 -5.72 22.45
C GLY A 176 -8.37 -7.01 22.94
N GLU A 177 -7.79 -7.07 24.15
CA GLU A 177 -7.06 -8.24 24.66
C GLU A 177 -7.78 -9.05 25.75
N GLU A 178 -9.02 -8.72 26.12
CA GLU A 178 -9.79 -9.52 27.09
C GLU A 178 -11.02 -10.20 26.47
N THR A 179 -10.80 -11.32 25.77
CA THR A 179 -11.76 -12.45 25.78
C THR A 179 -11.01 -13.77 25.71
N GLU A 180 -11.04 -14.52 26.82
CA GLU A 180 -10.59 -15.91 26.99
C GLU A 180 -11.25 -16.91 26.03
#